data_AF-A0A2E7UAP2-F1
#
_entry.id   AF-A0A2E7UAP2-F1
#
_cell.length_a   1.000
_cell.length_b   1.000
_cell.length_c   1.000
_cell.angle_alpha   90.00
_cell.angle_beta   90.00
_cell.angle_gamma   90.00
#
_symmetry.space_group_name_H-M   'P 1'
#
loop_
_entity.id
_entity.type
_entity.pdbx_description
1 polymer ?
#
loop_
_entity_poly.entity_id
_entity_poly.type
_entity_poly.pdbx_seq_one_letter_code
_entity_poly.pdbx_strand_id
1 'polypeptide(L)' 'MSGQSSNNRALGISFLTIGIALTVSFALTLGPAFFGLGLPFMGLGLIFLGRKLPDNAGERGA' A
#
# COMPACT_ATOMS: atom_id res chain seq x y z
N MET A 1 0.56 0.64 -25.58
CA MET A 1 1.21 0.49 -24.25
C MET A 1 0.18 0.53 -23.10
N SER A 2 -0.89 -0.27 -23.13
CA SER A 2 -1.98 -0.24 -22.13
C SER A 2 -1.86 -1.29 -21.01
N GLY A 3 -1.12 -2.38 -21.22
CA GLY A 3 -1.01 -3.50 -20.25
C GLY A 3 -0.15 -3.21 -19.01
N GLN A 4 0.88 -2.37 -19.14
CA GLN A 4 1.83 -2.10 -18.05
C GLN A 4 1.19 -1.32 -16.88
N SER A 5 0.21 -0.46 -17.18
CA SER A 5 -0.55 0.26 -16.15
C SER A 5 -1.49 -0.64 -15.35
N SER A 6 -2.01 -1.71 -15.95
CA SER A 6 -2.90 -2.66 -15.27
C SER A 6 -2.09 -3.54 -14.31
N ASN A 7 -0.94 -4.05 -14.78
CA ASN A 7 -0.04 -4.85 -13.95
C ASN A 7 0.51 -4.09 -12.74
N ASN A 8 0.85 -2.81 -12.89
CA ASN A 8 1.34 -2.01 -11.76
C ASN A 8 0.27 -1.79 -10.69
N ARG A 9 -1.00 -1.61 -11.08
CA ARG A 9 -2.12 -1.53 -10.14
C ARG A 9 -2.36 -2.87 -9.42
N ALA A 10 -2.32 -3.98 -10.16
CA ALA A 10 -2.43 -5.32 -9.58
C ALA A 10 -1.31 -5.59 -8.56
N LEU A 11 -0.07 -5.21 -8.88
CA LEU A 11 1.07 -5.28 -7.95
C LEU A 11 0.84 -4.42 -6.71
N GLY A 12 0.37 -3.17 -6.88
CA GLY A 12 0.05 -2.29 -5.75
C GLY A 12 -1.00 -2.87 -4.81
N ILE A 13 -2.07 -3.47 -5.35
CA ILE A 13 -3.13 -4.12 -4.57
C ILE A 13 -2.57 -5.35 -3.83
N SER A 14 -1.76 -6.19 -4.48
CA SER A 14 -1.14 -7.35 -3.85
C SER A 14 -0.24 -6.95 -2.68
N PHE A 15 0.66 -5.98 -2.88
CA PHE A 15 1.54 -5.49 -1.82
C PHE A 15 0.77 -4.82 -0.67
N LEU A 16 -0.28 -4.07 -0.98
CA LEU A 16 -1.16 -3.48 0.05
C LEU A 16 -1.88 -4.57 0.85
N THR A 17 -2.42 -5.59 0.19
CA THR A 17 -3.13 -6.71 0.82
C THR A 17 -2.20 -7.51 1.71
N ILE A 18 -0.99 -7.82 1.23
CA ILE A 18 0.07 -8.48 2.02
C ILE A 18 0.46 -7.61 3.21
N GLY A 19 0.64 -6.30 3.03
CA GLY A 19 0.97 -5.37 4.10
C GLY A 19 -0.09 -5.34 5.19
N ILE A 20 -1.38 -5.23 4.83
CA ILE A 20 -2.50 -5.29 5.80
C ILE A 20 -2.52 -6.63 6.53
N ALA A 21 -2.42 -7.74 5.80
CA ALA A 21 -2.46 -9.08 6.38
C ALA A 21 -1.32 -9.31 7.37
N LEU A 22 -0.11 -8.85 7.04
CA LEU A 22 1.06 -8.91 7.93
C LEU A 22 0.89 -8.00 9.14
N THR A 23 0.43 -6.76 8.97
CA THR A 23 0.13 -5.85 10.09
C THR A 23 -0.84 -6.49 11.06
N VAL A 24 -1.95 -7.02 10.57
CA VAL A 24 -2.99 -7.65 11.41
C VAL A 24 -2.45 -8.91 12.06
N SER A 25 -1.74 -9.77 11.33
CA SER A 25 -1.16 -11.00 11.88
C SER A 25 -0.14 -10.70 12.97
N PHE A 26 0.77 -9.74 12.76
CA PHE A 26 1.76 -9.37 13.76
C PHE A 26 1.15 -8.63 14.95
N ALA A 27 0.17 -7.76 14.72
CA ALA A 27 -0.56 -7.08 15.79
C ALA A 27 -1.31 -8.08 16.69
N LEU A 28 -1.92 -9.10 16.11
CA LEU A 28 -2.63 -10.15 16.84
C LEU A 28 -1.68 -11.15 17.52
N THR A 29 -0.56 -11.49 16.88
CA THR A 29 0.36 -12.53 17.36
C THR A 29 1.37 -12.01 18.38
N LEU A 30 1.97 -10.85 18.10
CA LEU A 30 3.06 -10.27 18.91
C LEU A 30 2.61 -9.07 19.75
N GLY A 31 1.38 -8.58 19.52
CA GLY A 31 0.77 -7.49 20.24
C GLY A 31 0.85 -6.13 19.52
N PRO A 32 0.18 -5.10 20.07
CA PRO A 32 -0.02 -3.81 19.40
C PRO A 32 1.27 -3.06 19.04
N ALA A 33 2.40 -3.37 19.69
CA ALA A 33 3.69 -2.78 19.39
C ALA A 33 4.21 -3.12 17.97
N PHE A 34 3.68 -4.18 17.34
CA PHE A 34 4.15 -4.68 16.05
C PHE A 34 3.33 -4.18 14.85
N PHE A 35 2.37 -3.27 15.06
CA PHE A 35 1.66 -2.58 13.98
C PHE A 35 2.61 -1.88 12.99
N GLY A 36 3.79 -1.44 13.47
CA GLY A 36 4.81 -0.80 12.65
C GLY A 36 5.51 -1.72 11.64
N LEU A 37 5.40 -3.05 11.76
CA LEU A 37 6.09 -3.96 10.86
C LEU A 37 5.47 -4.06 9.47
N GLY A 38 4.17 -3.83 9.33
CA GLY A 38 3.53 -3.84 8.01
C GLY A 38 3.50 -2.47 7.32
N LEU A 39 3.94 -1.41 8.00
CA LEU A 39 4.13 -0.05 7.45
C LEU A 39 5.03 -0.01 6.19
N PRO A 40 6.21 -0.69 6.13
CA PRO A 40 7.01 -0.74 4.90
C PRO A 40 6.28 -1.46 3.74
N PHE A 41 5.51 -2.51 4.02
CA PHE A 41 4.75 -3.24 2.99
C PHE A 41 3.55 -2.44 2.48
N MET A 42 2.83 -1.74 3.38
CA MET A 42 1.81 -0.76 2.99
C MET A 42 2.40 0.37 2.15
N GLY A 43 3.57 0.90 2.52
CA GLY A 43 4.27 1.93 1.77
C GLY A 43 4.63 1.47 0.35
N LEU A 44 5.17 0.25 0.20
CA LEU A 44 5.40 -0.37 -1.11
C LEU A 44 4.10 -0.53 -1.91
N GLY A 45 3.02 -1.00 -1.27
CA GLY A 45 1.70 -1.08 -1.90
C GLY A 45 1.20 0.27 -2.42
N LEU A 46 1.35 1.32 -1.61
CA LEU A 46 1.02 2.71 -1.97
C LEU A 46 1.90 3.26 -3.08
N ILE A 47 3.20 2.95 -3.12
CA ILE A 47 4.10 3.38 -4.20
C ILE A 47 3.71 2.70 -5.52
N PHE A 48 3.43 1.40 -5.50
CA PHE A 48 3.03 0.67 -6.71
C PHE A 48 1.62 1.06 -7.19
N LEU A 49 0.71 1.36 -6.26
CA LEU A 49 -0.65 1.86 -6.56
C LEU A 49 -0.64 3.33 -7.01
N GLY A 50 0.21 4.15 -6.39
CA GLY A 50 0.38 5.59 -6.56
C GLY A 50 1.35 6.00 -7.66
N ARG A 51 2.06 5.06 -8.31
CA ARG A 51 2.80 5.31 -9.55
C ARG A 51 1.89 5.71 -10.74
N LYS A 52 0.59 5.93 -10.48
CA LYS A 52 -0.40 6.65 -11.29
C LYS A 52 -1.25 7.67 -10.50
N LEU A 53 -0.72 8.30 -9.46
CA LEU A 53 -1.19 9.60 -8.97
C LEU A 53 -0.01 10.59 -8.94
N PRO A 54 0.37 11.18 -10.10
CA PRO A 54 0.87 12.53 -10.12
C PRO A 54 -0.30 13.53 -10.00
N ASP A 55 -0.11 14.54 -9.15
CA ASP A 55 -0.72 15.89 -9.19
C ASP A 55 -2.12 16.22 -8.66
N ASN A 56 -2.94 15.35 -8.05
CA ASN A 56 -4.31 15.79 -7.67
C ASN A 56 -4.81 15.44 -6.27
N ALA A 57 -3.93 15.13 -5.31
CA ALA A 57 -4.32 14.90 -3.92
C ALA A 57 -3.93 16.05 -2.96
N GLY A 58 -3.63 17.24 -3.51
CA GLY A 58 -3.25 18.43 -2.75
C GLY A 58 -4.14 19.68 -2.94
N GLU A 59 -5.11 19.68 -3.86
CA GLU A 59 -5.88 20.89 -4.23
C GLU A 59 -7.41 20.73 -4.18
N ARG A 60 -7.95 20.03 -3.18
CA ARG A 60 -9.40 20.10 -2.87
C ARG A 60 -9.65 20.25 -1.38
N GLY A 61 -9.15 21.35 -0.83
CA GLY A 61 -9.36 21.69 0.58
C GLY A 61 -8.79 23.04 1.00
N ALA A 62 -8.98 24.10 0.21
CA ALA A 62 -9.03 25.50 0.65
C ALA A 62 -9.53 26.39 -0.51
#